data_AF-A0A961YRB9-F1
#
_entry.id   AF-A0A961YRB9-F1
#
_cell.length_a   1.000
_cell.length_b   1.000
_cell.length_c   1.000
_cell.angle_alpha   90.00
_cell.angle_beta   90.00
_cell.angle_gamma   90.00
#
_symmetry.space_group_name_H-M   'P 1'
#
loop_
_entity.id
_entity.type
_entity.pdbx_description
1 polymer ?
#
loop_
_entity_poly.entity_id
_entity_poly.type
_entity_poly.pdbx_seq_one_letter_code
_entity_poly.pdbx_strand_id
1 'polypeptide(L)'
;MTTASAAPSTSSSRIPTLERPTSVTRSPPDDAGREELTGHPFGLDDDKLHEECGVFGVFGHQDAAALTALGLHALQHRGQEAAGIVSFDGRSFHHERHFGVVGDNFTRRAVIDRLPGDRAIGHVRYSTRGGPMESNIQPLFAGFSGGGFAVAHNGNITNALALQNTLQRRGSIFQSTSDTEVILHLIATSRHERLVDRIIDALNEIEGAWSLVCLSSKKMIGCRDPLGVRPLVLGDLDGSPILASETCALDIIGARFVRDVEPGEMVIVTPQGIESRRPFQALKPRFCIFEYVYFARPDSVVDGRGVYEVRKRIGAELAREAMAPADLVVPVPDSGTPAAIGFAEAAGIPFDLGIIRNHYVGRTFIEPSDAIRHMGVKLKHNANRDILEGKRVVLVDDSIVRGTTSSKIVQMVRDAGAAEVHMRIASPPTSHSCFYGVDTPETSKLIASRMSVEEMEDFIKVDSLRFLSIDGLYRAVGEARRDPDIPQYCDACFTGAYPTRLVDLEANGGEKPEALKSDRLTLLTGTA
;
A
#
# COMPACT_ATOMS: atom_id res chain seq x y z
N MET A 1 -1.09 65.02 7.13
CA MET A 1 -0.96 63.83 8.01
C MET A 1 0.05 62.89 7.34
N THR A 2 1.33 63.31 7.26
CA THR A 2 2.47 63.16 8.22
C THR A 2 3.22 61.84 7.98
N THR A 3 4.13 61.72 6.99
CA THR A 3 5.55 62.19 6.88
C THR A 3 6.45 61.85 8.06
N ALA A 4 7.50 61.05 7.83
CA ALA A 4 8.84 61.29 8.39
C ALA A 4 9.91 60.47 7.65
N SER A 5 10.88 61.18 7.08
CA SER A 5 12.19 60.71 6.60
C SER A 5 13.21 61.69 7.16
N ALA A 6 14.30 61.19 7.76
CA ALA A 6 15.68 61.69 7.65
C ALA A 6 16.60 61.04 8.72
N ALA A 7 17.81 60.70 8.29
CA ALA A 7 19.00 60.28 9.05
C ALA A 7 19.60 61.47 9.88
N PRO A 8 20.78 61.44 10.60
CA PRO A 8 21.98 60.59 10.39
C PRO A 8 22.92 60.25 11.61
N SER A 9 23.89 59.37 11.31
CA SER A 9 25.33 59.30 11.70
C SER A 9 25.90 59.35 13.14
N THR A 10 26.82 58.38 13.36
CA THR A 10 28.13 58.36 14.08
C THR A 10 28.21 58.25 15.61
N SER A 11 28.81 57.16 16.15
CA SER A 11 30.22 57.14 16.61
C SER A 11 30.65 55.81 17.28
N SER A 12 31.72 55.20 16.74
CA SER A 12 32.89 54.57 17.42
C SER A 12 32.75 53.81 18.77
N SER A 13 33.06 52.50 18.76
CA SER A 13 34.10 51.93 19.66
C SER A 13 34.61 50.53 19.23
N ARG A 14 35.91 50.51 18.89
CA ARG A 14 36.94 49.44 18.81
C ARG A 14 36.58 47.99 19.19
N ILE A 15 36.92 47.07 18.27
CA ILE A 15 37.10 45.62 18.50
C ILE A 15 38.61 45.33 18.65
N PRO A 16 39.08 44.56 19.65
CA PRO A 16 40.46 44.07 19.68
C PRO A 16 40.59 42.75 18.90
N THR A 17 41.60 42.69 18.04
CA THR A 17 42.14 41.49 17.39
C THR A 17 42.84 40.58 18.39
N LEU A 18 42.59 39.26 18.31
CA LEU A 18 43.45 38.22 18.87
C LEU A 18 43.60 37.05 17.89
N GLU A 19 44.83 36.96 17.40
CA GLU A 19 45.66 35.86 16.89
C GLU A 19 45.06 34.51 16.45
N ARG A 20 45.51 34.07 15.25
CA ARG A 20 45.39 32.69 14.75
C ARG A 20 46.45 31.80 15.42
N PRO A 21 46.08 30.63 15.95
CA PRO A 21 47.01 29.55 16.20
C PRO A 21 47.11 28.60 14.99
N THR A 22 48.32 28.08 14.86
CA THR A 22 48.90 27.19 13.85
C THR A 22 48.25 25.82 13.72
N SER A 23 48.46 25.22 12.55
CA SER A 23 48.15 23.85 12.13
C SER A 23 48.55 22.80 13.16
N VAL A 24 47.58 21.98 13.58
CA VAL A 24 47.80 20.69 14.22
C VAL A 24 47.14 19.63 13.34
N THR A 25 47.97 18.81 12.72
CA THR A 25 47.58 17.55 12.07
C THR A 25 46.95 16.63 13.10
N ARG A 26 45.65 16.34 12.96
CA ARG A 26 44.97 15.24 13.67
C ARG A 26 44.71 14.10 12.70
N SER A 27 45.29 12.95 13.00
CA SER A 27 44.96 11.65 12.42
C SER A 27 43.45 11.36 12.57
N PRO A 28 42.82 10.62 11.64
CA PRO A 28 41.42 10.27 11.76
C PRO A 28 41.20 9.35 12.98
N PRO A 29 40.15 9.56 13.80
CA PRO A 29 39.82 8.63 14.87
C PRO A 29 39.30 7.31 14.30
N ASP A 30 39.71 6.24 14.96
CA ASP A 30 39.43 4.84 14.66
C ASP A 30 37.94 4.52 14.47
N ASP A 31 37.72 3.60 13.54
CA ASP A 31 36.45 3.05 13.05
C ASP A 31 35.81 2.09 14.07
N ALA A 32 35.27 2.66 15.16
CA ALA A 32 34.51 1.90 16.15
C ALA A 32 33.20 2.63 16.51
N GLY A 33 32.09 2.10 16.02
CA GLY A 33 30.74 2.45 16.49
C GLY A 33 29.89 3.29 15.54
N ARG A 34 29.71 2.86 14.29
CA ARG A 34 28.51 3.19 13.53
C ARG A 34 27.48 2.08 13.76
N GLU A 35 26.66 2.23 14.80
CA GLU A 35 25.37 1.52 14.82
C GLU A 35 24.52 2.03 13.65
N GLU A 36 24.04 1.10 12.84
CA GLU A 36 23.16 1.36 11.70
C GLU A 36 21.86 2.04 12.17
N LEU A 37 21.75 3.34 11.87
CA LEU A 37 20.52 4.12 12.01
C LEU A 37 19.52 3.79 10.89
N THR A 38 19.06 2.53 10.81
CA THR A 38 18.01 2.08 9.85
C THR A 38 16.68 1.74 10.55
N GLY A 39 16.51 2.15 11.80
CA GLY A 39 15.25 2.00 12.52
C GLY A 39 14.18 2.96 12.00
N HIS A 40 13.14 2.42 11.36
CA HIS A 40 11.88 3.12 11.16
C HIS A 40 11.39 3.67 12.53
N PRO A 41 11.04 4.97 12.64
CA PRO A 41 10.57 5.57 13.91
C PRO A 41 9.21 5.04 14.39
N PHE A 42 8.58 4.16 13.59
CA PHE A 42 7.47 3.30 13.98
C PHE A 42 7.80 1.86 13.58
N GLY A 43 8.66 1.18 14.34
CA GLY A 43 8.97 -0.22 14.10
C GLY A 43 7.73 -1.09 14.27
N LEU A 44 7.44 -1.95 13.28
CA LEU A 44 6.82 -3.30 13.31
C LEU A 44 5.56 -3.59 14.17
N ASP A 45 5.01 -2.59 14.85
CA ASP A 45 3.87 -2.63 15.78
C ASP A 45 2.70 -1.76 15.27
N ASP A 46 2.56 -1.58 13.96
CA ASP A 46 1.25 -1.20 13.42
C ASP A 46 0.35 -2.43 13.39
N ASP A 47 -0.84 -2.30 13.94
CA ASP A 47 -1.83 -3.37 14.10
C ASP A 47 -2.83 -3.40 12.94
N LYS A 48 -2.54 -2.63 11.90
CA LYS A 48 -3.32 -2.56 10.67
C LYS A 48 -2.59 -3.26 9.54
N LEU A 49 -3.38 -3.76 8.60
CA LEU A 49 -2.82 -4.27 7.35
C LEU A 49 -2.40 -3.11 6.46
N HIS A 50 -1.42 -3.34 5.60
CA HIS A 50 -1.00 -2.38 4.60
C HIS A 50 -1.07 -3.03 3.22
N GLU A 51 -1.53 -2.27 2.23
CA GLU A 51 -1.44 -2.76 0.86
C GLU A 51 0.01 -2.63 0.41
N GLU A 52 0.43 -3.55 -0.44
CA GLU A 52 1.80 -3.59 -0.91
C GLU A 52 2.15 -2.39 -1.77
N CYS A 53 1.34 -2.08 -2.78
CA CYS A 53 1.80 -1.18 -3.83
C CYS A 53 0.65 -0.45 -4.55
N GLY A 54 0.98 0.66 -5.20
CA GLY A 54 0.13 1.33 -6.19
C GLY A 54 0.92 1.59 -7.47
N VAL A 55 0.31 1.36 -8.63
CA VAL A 55 0.92 1.57 -9.95
C VAL A 55 0.21 2.68 -10.73
N PHE A 56 0.97 3.42 -11.52
CA PHE A 56 0.46 4.45 -12.42
C PHE A 56 1.27 4.47 -13.73
N GLY A 57 0.65 4.78 -14.86
CA GLY A 57 1.34 5.05 -16.11
C GLY A 57 0.55 5.93 -17.04
N VAL A 58 1.25 6.74 -17.84
CA VAL A 58 0.67 7.64 -18.83
C VAL A 58 1.47 7.55 -20.14
N PHE A 59 0.78 7.64 -21.27
CA PHE A 59 1.40 7.53 -22.59
C PHE A 59 0.95 8.64 -23.54
N GLY A 60 1.92 9.32 -24.17
CA GLY A 60 1.69 10.34 -25.18
C GLY A 60 1.39 11.74 -24.62
N HIS A 61 1.91 12.08 -23.44
CA HIS A 61 1.70 13.38 -22.79
C HIS A 61 3.02 14.07 -22.46
N GLN A 62 3.18 15.37 -22.78
CA GLN A 62 4.45 16.09 -22.58
C GLN A 62 4.88 16.18 -21.11
N ASP A 63 3.92 16.27 -20.19
CA ASP A 63 4.15 16.29 -18.74
C ASP A 63 4.06 14.90 -18.08
N ALA A 64 4.40 13.81 -18.80
CA ALA A 64 4.19 12.44 -18.35
C ALA A 64 4.73 12.16 -16.93
N ALA A 65 5.94 12.62 -16.62
CA ALA A 65 6.55 12.41 -15.30
C ALA A 65 5.82 13.18 -14.18
N ALA A 66 5.38 14.42 -14.44
CA ALA A 66 4.66 15.23 -13.47
C ALA A 66 3.27 14.66 -13.19
N LEU A 67 2.55 14.23 -14.25
CA LEU A 67 1.27 13.53 -14.11
C LEU A 67 1.43 12.22 -13.33
N THR A 68 2.50 11.47 -13.60
CA THR A 68 2.81 10.24 -12.85
C THR A 68 3.04 10.55 -11.37
N ALA A 69 3.79 11.60 -11.04
CA ALA A 69 3.97 12.00 -9.64
C ALA A 69 2.65 12.38 -8.96
N LEU A 70 1.76 13.12 -9.63
CA LEU A 70 0.44 13.48 -9.08
C LEU A 70 -0.46 12.25 -8.89
N GLY A 71 -0.50 11.34 -9.88
CA GLY A 71 -1.24 10.09 -9.79
C GLY A 71 -0.74 9.20 -8.65
N LEU A 72 0.58 9.07 -8.50
CA LEU A 72 1.18 8.34 -7.38
C LEU A 72 0.92 9.01 -6.02
N HIS A 73 0.87 10.34 -5.97
CA HIS A 73 0.50 11.06 -4.75
C HIS A 73 -0.94 10.72 -4.32
N ALA A 74 -1.87 10.60 -5.27
CA ALA A 74 -3.23 10.14 -4.97
C ALA A 74 -3.29 8.67 -4.51
N LEU A 75 -2.33 7.83 -4.92
CA LEU A 75 -2.19 6.43 -4.49
C LEU A 75 -1.31 6.24 -3.26
N GLN A 76 -0.84 7.31 -2.61
CA GLN A 76 0.13 7.25 -1.52
C GLN A 76 -0.32 6.39 -0.32
N HIS A 77 -1.63 6.20 -0.13
CA HIS A 77 -2.17 5.31 0.90
C HIS A 77 -1.84 3.83 0.65
N ARG A 78 -1.53 3.43 -0.59
CA ARG A 78 -1.10 2.07 -0.96
C ARG A 78 0.37 1.79 -0.67
N GLY A 79 1.15 2.77 -0.24
CA GLY A 79 2.55 2.55 0.12
C GLY A 79 3.30 3.83 0.42
N GLN A 80 4.00 3.88 1.54
CA GLN A 80 4.63 5.10 2.05
C GLN A 80 6.15 4.99 2.24
N GLU A 81 6.73 3.83 1.94
CA GLU A 81 8.12 3.53 2.21
C GLU A 81 9.05 3.94 1.09
N ALA A 82 8.60 3.85 -0.16
CA ALA A 82 9.35 4.27 -1.32
C ALA A 82 8.44 4.64 -2.49
N ALA A 83 8.97 5.45 -3.40
CA ALA A 83 8.35 5.79 -4.66
C ALA A 83 9.39 5.88 -5.77
N GLY A 84 8.97 5.54 -6.99
CA GLY A 84 9.83 5.65 -8.17
C GLY A 84 9.04 5.97 -9.42
N ILE A 85 9.74 6.59 -10.37
CA ILE A 85 9.21 6.92 -11.70
C ILE A 85 10.26 6.54 -12.74
N VAL A 86 9.82 5.93 -13.85
CA VAL A 86 10.61 5.74 -15.07
C VAL A 86 9.92 6.46 -16.22
N SER A 87 10.64 7.33 -16.92
CA SER A 87 10.17 8.01 -18.13
C SER A 87 10.98 7.61 -19.37
N PHE A 88 10.43 7.88 -20.55
CA PHE A 88 11.13 7.67 -21.83
C PHE A 88 10.93 8.85 -22.77
N ASP A 89 12.04 9.42 -23.25
CA ASP A 89 12.06 10.65 -24.07
C ASP A 89 12.05 10.43 -25.58
N GLY A 90 11.82 9.19 -26.02
CA GLY A 90 11.95 8.77 -27.42
C GLY A 90 13.32 8.20 -27.77
N ARG A 91 14.33 8.36 -26.89
CA ARG A 91 15.70 7.88 -27.10
C ARG A 91 16.22 7.05 -25.93
N SER A 92 16.05 7.56 -24.71
CA SER A 92 16.61 7.01 -23.48
C SER A 92 15.56 6.87 -22.39
N PHE A 93 15.76 5.88 -21.53
CA PHE A 93 15.00 5.74 -20.29
C PHE A 93 15.67 6.54 -19.18
N HIS A 94 14.86 7.21 -18.38
CA HIS A 94 15.29 7.96 -17.21
C HIS A 94 14.55 7.45 -15.99
N HIS A 95 15.20 7.41 -14.84
CA HIS A 95 14.59 6.87 -13.63
C HIS A 95 15.01 7.64 -12.39
N GLU A 96 14.06 7.79 -11.47
CA GLU A 96 14.28 8.37 -10.15
C GLU A 96 13.60 7.44 -9.14
N ARG A 97 14.35 7.05 -8.11
CA ARG A 97 13.91 6.12 -7.06
C ARG A 97 14.28 6.72 -5.72
N HIS A 98 13.30 6.78 -4.83
CA HIS A 98 13.51 7.41 -3.53
C HIS A 98 12.78 6.64 -2.44
N PHE A 99 13.42 6.51 -1.29
CA PHE A 99 12.74 6.18 -0.05
C PHE A 99 11.84 7.34 0.38
N GLY A 100 10.76 7.03 1.08
CA GLY A 100 9.78 7.98 1.57
C GLY A 100 8.58 8.18 0.65
N VAL A 101 7.83 9.24 0.93
CA VAL A 101 6.60 9.60 0.20
C VAL A 101 6.90 10.38 -1.08
N VAL A 102 5.96 10.36 -2.01
CA VAL A 102 6.00 11.08 -3.29
C VAL A 102 6.12 12.59 -3.06
N GLY A 103 5.38 13.14 -2.10
CA GLY A 103 5.34 14.57 -1.80
C GLY A 103 6.70 15.17 -1.42
N ASP A 104 7.56 14.40 -0.76
CA ASP A 104 8.89 14.87 -0.33
C ASP A 104 9.93 14.76 -1.47
N ASN A 105 9.70 13.82 -2.38
CA ASN A 105 10.70 13.41 -3.36
C ASN A 105 10.47 14.00 -4.76
N PHE A 106 9.23 14.08 -5.22
CA PHE A 106 8.86 14.41 -6.61
C PHE A 106 8.20 15.79 -6.78
N THR A 107 8.11 16.60 -5.74
CA THR A 107 7.55 17.98 -5.82
C THR A 107 8.54 19.00 -6.38
N ARG A 108 9.85 18.71 -6.32
CA ARG A 108 10.89 19.62 -6.79
C ARG A 108 11.03 19.55 -8.30
N ARG A 109 10.94 20.71 -8.97
CA ARG A 109 11.10 20.81 -10.43
C ARG A 109 12.38 20.15 -10.95
N ALA A 110 13.50 20.33 -10.24
CA ALA A 110 14.79 19.73 -10.59
C ALA A 110 14.79 18.18 -10.59
N VAL A 111 13.87 17.53 -9.89
CA VAL A 111 13.70 16.06 -9.93
C VAL A 111 12.91 15.67 -11.18
N ILE A 112 11.79 16.35 -11.44
CA ILE A 112 10.97 16.13 -12.63
C ILE A 112 11.74 16.41 -13.92
N ASP A 113 12.61 17.42 -13.95
CA ASP A 113 13.43 17.74 -15.13
C ASP A 113 14.44 16.63 -15.49
N ARG A 114 14.75 15.71 -14.55
CA ARG A 114 15.57 14.51 -14.81
C ARG A 114 14.77 13.35 -15.37
N LEU A 115 13.45 13.50 -15.49
CA LEU A 115 12.52 12.52 -16.05
C LEU A 115 11.85 13.05 -17.33
N PRO A 116 12.61 13.43 -18.37
CA PRO A 116 12.00 13.93 -19.60
C PRO A 116 11.25 12.83 -20.33
N GLY A 117 10.26 13.23 -21.14
CA GLY A 117 9.64 12.36 -22.13
C GLY A 117 8.12 12.41 -22.18
N ASP A 118 7.57 11.74 -23.18
CA ASP A 118 6.13 11.74 -23.46
C ASP A 118 5.37 10.58 -22.80
N ARG A 119 6.07 9.73 -22.05
CA ARG A 119 5.52 8.54 -21.42
C ARG A 119 6.29 8.20 -20.17
N ALA A 120 5.57 7.76 -19.14
CA ALA A 120 6.14 7.43 -17.85
C ALA A 120 5.29 6.39 -17.14
N ILE A 121 5.94 5.60 -16.29
CA ILE A 121 5.30 4.69 -15.34
C ILE A 121 5.88 4.95 -13.96
N GLY A 122 5.11 4.67 -12.93
CA GLY A 122 5.47 4.95 -11.57
C GLY A 122 4.88 3.96 -10.59
N HIS A 123 5.44 3.98 -9.39
CA HIS A 123 5.09 3.04 -8.34
C HIS A 123 5.24 3.66 -6.95
N VAL A 124 4.33 3.36 -6.03
CA VAL A 124 4.46 3.58 -4.57
C VAL A 124 4.50 2.23 -3.86
N ARG A 125 5.38 2.09 -2.86
CA ARG A 125 5.70 0.81 -2.21
C ARG A 125 5.47 0.85 -0.70
N TYR A 126 4.97 -0.26 -0.18
CA TYR A 126 5.05 -0.74 1.19
C TYR A 126 5.81 -2.08 1.18
N SER A 127 6.73 -2.32 2.12
CA SER A 127 7.56 -3.53 2.10
C SER A 127 6.85 -4.68 2.80
N THR A 128 6.41 -5.64 2.00
CA THR A 128 6.00 -6.98 2.47
C THR A 128 7.14 -7.96 2.33
N ARG A 129 7.85 -7.89 1.20
CA ARG A 129 8.94 -8.78 0.82
C ARG A 129 10.15 -7.99 0.36
N GLY A 130 11.32 -8.50 0.75
CA GLY A 130 12.63 -7.98 0.36
C GLY A 130 13.18 -6.85 1.22
N GLY A 131 12.37 -6.31 2.15
CA GLY A 131 12.80 -5.22 3.03
C GLY A 131 13.05 -3.88 2.30
N PRO A 132 13.49 -2.85 3.05
CA PRO A 132 13.73 -1.50 2.54
C PRO A 132 15.09 -1.41 1.84
N MET A 133 15.22 -2.11 0.70
CA MET A 133 16.41 -2.03 -0.16
C MET A 133 16.13 -1.14 -1.37
N GLU A 134 17.11 -0.31 -1.77
CA GLU A 134 16.96 0.59 -2.92
C GLU A 134 16.70 -0.19 -4.23
N SER A 135 17.32 -1.36 -4.39
CA SER A 135 17.09 -2.24 -5.55
C SER A 135 15.69 -2.85 -5.60
N ASN A 136 14.91 -2.78 -4.51
CA ASN A 136 13.49 -3.16 -4.51
C ASN A 136 12.55 -2.00 -4.86
N ILE A 137 13.06 -0.77 -5.04
CA ILE A 137 12.23 0.38 -5.41
C ILE A 137 11.87 0.28 -6.89
N GLN A 138 10.58 0.08 -7.14
CA GLN A 138 9.99 0.02 -8.47
C GLN A 138 9.71 1.43 -9.03
N PRO A 139 9.53 1.60 -10.36
CA PRO A 139 9.60 0.58 -11.41
C PRO A 139 11.02 0.00 -11.58
N LEU A 140 11.11 -1.32 -11.70
CA LEU A 140 12.36 -1.98 -12.06
C LEU A 140 12.62 -1.78 -13.55
N PHE A 141 13.87 -1.59 -13.94
CA PHE A 141 14.29 -1.37 -15.31
C PHE A 141 15.44 -2.32 -15.66
N ALA A 142 15.37 -2.93 -16.84
CA ALA A 142 16.45 -3.73 -17.39
C ALA A 142 16.54 -3.55 -18.91
N GLY A 143 17.77 -3.62 -19.42
CA GLY A 143 18.04 -3.78 -20.85
C GLY A 143 18.25 -5.25 -21.19
N PHE A 144 17.59 -5.73 -22.23
CA PHE A 144 17.84 -7.06 -22.80
C PHE A 144 17.85 -6.99 -24.33
N SER A 145 17.94 -8.14 -25.01
CA SER A 145 17.98 -8.23 -26.47
C SER A 145 16.79 -7.53 -27.18
N GLY A 146 15.67 -7.35 -26.48
CA GLY A 146 14.49 -6.63 -26.96
C GLY A 146 14.51 -5.11 -26.70
N GLY A 147 15.59 -4.57 -26.12
CA GLY A 147 15.73 -3.17 -25.72
C GLY A 147 15.48 -2.93 -24.23
N GLY A 148 15.32 -1.66 -23.87
CA GLY A 148 14.99 -1.25 -22.50
C GLY A 148 13.52 -1.52 -22.15
N PHE A 149 13.30 -2.02 -20.94
CA PHE A 149 11.98 -2.36 -20.42
C PHE A 149 11.89 -2.01 -18.95
N ALA A 150 10.80 -1.37 -18.55
CA ALA A 150 10.48 -1.08 -17.16
C ALA A 150 9.16 -1.72 -16.75
N VAL A 151 9.05 -2.13 -15.49
CA VAL A 151 7.85 -2.77 -14.92
C VAL A 151 7.57 -2.25 -13.51
N ALA A 152 6.31 -1.93 -13.27
CA ALA A 152 5.74 -1.66 -11.96
C ALA A 152 4.65 -2.71 -11.69
N HIS A 153 4.64 -3.27 -10.48
CA HIS A 153 3.83 -4.41 -10.07
C HIS A 153 3.12 -4.13 -8.75
N ASN A 154 1.79 -4.26 -8.75
CA ASN A 154 0.99 -4.41 -7.54
C ASN A 154 0.46 -5.84 -7.43
N GLY A 155 0.83 -6.54 -6.36
CA GLY A 155 0.47 -7.93 -6.12
C GLY A 155 1.60 -8.68 -5.44
N ASN A 156 1.50 -10.02 -5.41
CA ASN A 156 2.56 -10.89 -4.93
C ASN A 156 2.54 -12.20 -5.73
N ILE A 157 3.73 -12.61 -6.19
CA ILE A 157 3.93 -13.84 -6.95
C ILE A 157 4.23 -15.01 -5.99
N THR A 158 3.32 -15.98 -5.91
CA THR A 158 3.36 -17.07 -4.92
C THR A 158 4.36 -18.18 -5.25
N ASN A 159 4.96 -18.17 -6.45
CA ASN A 159 6.01 -19.09 -6.87
C ASN A 159 7.33 -18.37 -7.23
N ALA A 160 7.52 -17.14 -6.77
CA ALA A 160 8.68 -16.32 -7.13
C ALA A 160 10.03 -16.93 -6.70
N LEU A 161 10.14 -17.53 -5.51
CA LEU A 161 11.38 -18.17 -5.07
C LEU A 161 11.68 -19.42 -5.90
N ALA A 162 10.67 -20.23 -6.18
CA ALA A 162 10.82 -21.40 -7.04
C ALA A 162 11.35 -21.03 -8.43
N LEU A 163 10.81 -19.95 -9.02
CA LEU A 163 11.24 -19.41 -10.30
C LEU A 163 12.64 -18.79 -10.22
N GLN A 164 12.92 -17.96 -9.21
CA GLN A 164 14.23 -17.36 -8.98
C GLN A 164 15.32 -18.41 -8.87
N ASN A 165 15.11 -19.45 -8.06
CA ASN A 165 16.05 -20.57 -7.92
C ASN A 165 16.30 -21.27 -9.25
N THR A 166 15.27 -21.45 -10.07
CA THR A 166 15.38 -22.07 -11.39
C THR A 166 16.18 -21.20 -12.37
N LEU A 167 15.93 -19.89 -12.36
CA LEU A 167 16.64 -18.91 -13.18
C LEU A 167 18.12 -18.77 -12.75
N GLN A 168 18.40 -18.76 -11.45
CA GLN A 168 19.77 -18.72 -10.91
C GLN A 168 20.57 -19.97 -11.26
N ARG A 169 19.96 -21.17 -11.20
CA ARG A 169 20.60 -22.42 -11.67
C ARG A 169 20.94 -22.39 -13.16
N ARG A 170 20.24 -21.58 -13.96
CA ARG A 170 20.53 -21.34 -15.38
C ARG A 170 21.52 -20.20 -15.62
N GLY A 171 22.04 -19.57 -14.55
CA GLY A 171 23.04 -18.50 -14.61
C GLY A 171 22.48 -17.08 -14.54
N SER A 172 21.19 -16.89 -14.22
CA SER A 172 20.63 -15.54 -14.00
C SER A 172 21.13 -14.94 -12.69
N ILE A 173 21.47 -13.66 -12.70
CA ILE A 173 21.92 -12.90 -11.53
C ILE A 173 20.80 -11.94 -11.13
N PHE A 174 20.37 -12.02 -9.86
CA PHE A 174 19.36 -11.13 -9.28
C PHE A 174 20.04 -10.07 -8.42
N GLN A 175 19.58 -8.83 -8.51
CA GLN A 175 20.09 -7.66 -7.78
C GLN A 175 19.13 -7.19 -6.68
N SER A 176 17.88 -7.63 -6.75
CA SER A 176 16.83 -7.32 -5.81
C SER A 176 16.31 -8.59 -5.14
N THR A 177 15.50 -8.40 -4.11
CA THR A 177 14.73 -9.46 -3.45
C THR A 177 13.24 -9.32 -3.76
N SER A 178 12.89 -8.45 -4.70
CA SER A 178 11.54 -8.26 -5.22
C SER A 178 11.16 -9.40 -6.14
N ASP A 179 9.93 -9.89 -5.99
CA ASP A 179 9.32 -10.85 -6.90
C ASP A 179 9.20 -10.28 -8.34
N THR A 180 9.17 -8.96 -8.48
CA THR A 180 9.04 -8.26 -9.76
C THR A 180 10.26 -8.49 -10.67
N GLU A 181 11.45 -8.73 -10.09
CA GLU A 181 12.65 -9.03 -10.88
C GLU A 181 12.56 -10.40 -11.56
N VAL A 182 11.78 -11.34 -11.01
CA VAL A 182 11.50 -12.63 -11.67
C VAL A 182 10.82 -12.39 -13.02
N ILE A 183 9.87 -11.45 -13.10
CA ILE A 183 9.20 -11.09 -14.36
C ILE A 183 10.23 -10.60 -15.39
N LEU A 184 11.19 -9.76 -14.99
CA LEU A 184 12.23 -9.26 -15.89
C LEU A 184 13.08 -10.40 -16.47
N HIS A 185 13.51 -11.34 -15.62
CA HIS A 185 14.32 -12.48 -16.08
C HIS A 185 13.54 -13.43 -16.99
N LEU A 186 12.27 -13.70 -16.70
CA LEU A 186 11.43 -14.54 -17.56
C LEU A 186 11.26 -13.89 -18.95
N ILE A 187 10.97 -12.58 -19.01
CA ILE A 187 10.86 -11.85 -20.29
C ILE A 187 12.19 -11.88 -21.07
N ALA A 188 13.31 -11.66 -20.37
CA ALA A 188 14.63 -11.62 -20.98
C ALA A 188 15.06 -12.99 -21.53
N THR A 189 14.66 -14.08 -20.88
CA THR A 189 15.02 -15.45 -21.26
C THR A 189 14.01 -16.13 -22.19
N SER A 190 12.83 -15.52 -22.39
CA SER A 190 11.83 -15.99 -23.36
C SER A 190 12.39 -16.10 -24.77
N ARG A 191 11.95 -17.14 -25.49
CA ARG A 191 12.36 -17.44 -26.88
C ARG A 191 11.51 -16.75 -27.93
N HIS A 192 10.42 -16.10 -27.54
CA HIS A 192 9.56 -15.38 -28.48
C HIS A 192 10.25 -14.14 -29.06
N GLU A 193 9.94 -13.76 -30.29
CA GLU A 193 10.55 -12.58 -30.90
C GLU A 193 9.91 -11.28 -30.42
N ARG A 194 8.58 -11.22 -30.41
CA ARG A 194 7.83 -9.99 -30.08
C ARG A 194 7.76 -9.80 -28.57
N LEU A 195 8.02 -8.57 -28.11
CA LEU A 195 7.97 -8.21 -26.68
C LEU A 195 6.65 -8.62 -26.01
N VAL A 196 5.52 -8.40 -26.67
CA VAL A 196 4.19 -8.77 -26.15
C VAL A 196 4.10 -10.27 -25.89
N ASP A 197 4.60 -11.10 -26.80
CA ASP A 197 4.58 -12.56 -26.63
C ASP A 197 5.54 -13.01 -25.52
N ARG A 198 6.70 -12.34 -25.37
CA ARG A 198 7.63 -12.59 -24.25
C ARG A 198 7.00 -12.29 -22.89
N ILE A 199 6.20 -11.21 -22.81
CA ILE A 199 5.46 -10.87 -21.60
C ILE A 199 4.39 -11.93 -21.34
N ILE A 200 3.62 -12.33 -22.35
CA ILE A 200 2.61 -13.40 -22.20
C ILE A 200 3.25 -14.70 -21.71
N ASP A 201 4.37 -15.10 -22.29
CA ASP A 201 5.16 -16.28 -21.92
C ASP A 201 5.57 -16.21 -20.44
N ALA A 202 6.22 -15.11 -20.03
CA ALA A 202 6.61 -14.87 -18.64
C ALA A 202 5.42 -14.92 -17.66
N LEU A 203 4.30 -14.30 -18.02
CA LEU A 203 3.12 -14.22 -17.16
C LEU A 203 2.35 -15.56 -17.06
N ASN A 204 2.55 -16.49 -17.98
CA ASN A 204 2.01 -17.85 -17.86
C ASN A 204 2.83 -18.73 -16.89
N GLU A 205 4.07 -18.35 -16.57
CA GLU A 205 4.93 -19.09 -15.62
C GLU A 205 4.70 -18.67 -14.15
N ILE A 206 4.13 -17.48 -13.92
CA ILE A 206 3.94 -16.94 -12.57
C ILE A 206 2.56 -17.32 -11.99
N GLU A 207 2.54 -17.62 -10.69
CA GLU A 207 1.32 -17.85 -9.92
C GLU A 207 1.15 -16.74 -8.87
N GLY A 208 -0.09 -16.43 -8.49
CA GLY A 208 -0.38 -15.41 -7.48
C GLY A 208 -1.29 -14.31 -8.02
N ALA A 209 -1.12 -13.11 -7.49
CA ALA A 209 -1.89 -11.93 -7.86
C ALA A 209 -0.95 -10.88 -8.46
N TRP A 210 -1.37 -10.23 -9.54
CA TRP A 210 -0.57 -9.19 -10.17
C TRP A 210 -1.43 -8.24 -11.01
N SER A 211 -1.15 -6.96 -10.85
CA SER A 211 -1.54 -5.87 -11.75
C SER A 211 -0.27 -5.13 -12.14
N LEU A 212 0.02 -5.11 -13.44
CA LEU A 212 1.27 -4.63 -13.99
C LEU A 212 1.05 -3.40 -14.86
N VAL A 213 1.96 -2.44 -14.76
CA VAL A 213 2.15 -1.39 -15.74
C VAL A 213 3.59 -1.43 -16.22
N CYS A 214 3.78 -1.67 -17.51
CA CYS A 214 5.08 -1.86 -18.14
C CYS A 214 5.33 -0.78 -19.19
N LEU A 215 6.60 -0.40 -19.37
CA LEU A 215 7.03 0.59 -20.35
C LEU A 215 8.18 0.05 -21.21
N SER A 216 8.05 0.24 -22.52
CA SER A 216 9.10 0.01 -23.51
C SER A 216 9.25 1.25 -24.39
N SER A 217 10.26 1.26 -25.26
CA SER A 217 10.47 2.36 -26.21
C SER A 217 9.30 2.60 -27.17
N LYS A 218 8.41 1.60 -27.35
CA LYS A 218 7.30 1.66 -28.30
C LYS A 218 5.91 1.56 -27.68
N LYS A 219 5.80 1.04 -26.45
CA LYS A 219 4.51 0.64 -25.85
C LYS A 219 4.47 0.89 -24.35
N MET A 220 3.31 1.29 -23.85
CA MET A 220 2.91 1.07 -22.45
C MET A 220 1.94 -0.11 -22.42
N ILE A 221 2.09 -1.01 -21.45
CA ILE A 221 1.29 -2.23 -21.36
C ILE A 221 0.74 -2.35 -19.95
N GLY A 222 -0.59 -2.47 -19.82
CA GLY A 222 -1.28 -2.83 -18.59
C GLY A 222 -1.68 -4.29 -18.62
N CYS A 223 -1.51 -5.03 -17.54
CA CYS A 223 -1.89 -6.44 -17.49
C CYS A 223 -2.44 -6.80 -16.11
N ARG A 224 -3.54 -7.54 -16.07
CA ARG A 224 -4.18 -8.02 -14.84
C ARG A 224 -4.20 -9.54 -14.82
N ASP A 225 -3.97 -10.14 -13.65
CA ASP A 225 -3.96 -11.60 -13.51
C ASP A 225 -5.31 -12.23 -13.91
N PRO A 226 -5.35 -13.51 -14.32
CA PRO A 226 -6.58 -14.16 -14.80
C PRO A 226 -7.72 -14.22 -13.77
N LEU A 227 -7.40 -14.12 -12.47
CA LEU A 227 -8.38 -14.05 -11.39
C LEU A 227 -8.78 -12.60 -11.08
N GLY A 228 -8.01 -11.62 -11.55
CA GLY A 228 -8.25 -10.20 -11.34
C GLY A 228 -8.16 -9.80 -9.88
N VAL A 229 -7.23 -10.36 -9.10
CA VAL A 229 -7.20 -10.16 -7.64
C VAL A 229 -6.94 -8.70 -7.25
N ARG A 230 -5.98 -8.04 -7.91
CA ARG A 230 -5.63 -6.62 -7.69
C ARG A 230 -6.34 -5.72 -8.71
N PRO A 231 -6.68 -4.46 -8.35
CA PRO A 231 -7.35 -3.54 -9.26
C PRO A 231 -6.38 -2.91 -10.26
N LEU A 232 -6.90 -2.63 -11.46
CA LEU A 232 -6.24 -1.83 -12.49
C LEU A 232 -7.32 -1.18 -13.36
N VAL A 233 -7.24 0.13 -13.55
CA VAL A 233 -8.21 0.92 -14.32
C VAL A 233 -7.54 1.59 -15.51
N LEU A 234 -8.31 1.77 -16.58
CA LEU A 234 -7.96 2.56 -17.75
C LEU A 234 -8.63 3.93 -17.67
N GLY A 235 -7.83 4.98 -17.80
CA GLY A 235 -8.25 6.37 -17.91
C GLY A 235 -7.76 7.03 -19.20
N ASP A 236 -8.24 8.24 -19.44
CA ASP A 236 -7.92 9.04 -20.61
C ASP A 236 -7.86 10.53 -20.22
N LEU A 237 -6.74 11.18 -20.48
CA LEU A 237 -6.53 12.61 -20.30
C LEU A 237 -6.24 13.24 -21.66
N ASP A 238 -7.24 13.91 -22.24
CA ASP A 238 -7.12 14.61 -23.52
C ASP A 238 -6.54 13.74 -24.65
N GLY A 239 -6.89 12.45 -24.68
CA GLY A 239 -6.40 11.47 -25.66
C GLY A 239 -5.10 10.76 -25.24
N SER A 240 -4.50 11.10 -24.10
CA SER A 240 -3.40 10.36 -23.48
C SER A 240 -3.93 9.23 -22.58
N PRO A 241 -3.70 7.95 -22.91
CA PRO A 241 -4.17 6.84 -22.10
C PRO A 241 -3.40 6.74 -20.79
N ILE A 242 -4.10 6.40 -19.72
CA ILE A 242 -3.57 6.26 -18.36
C ILE A 242 -3.95 4.90 -17.79
N LEU A 243 -3.04 4.24 -17.09
CA LEU A 243 -3.29 3.05 -16.29
C LEU A 243 -3.03 3.38 -14.82
N ALA A 244 -3.91 2.98 -13.92
CA ALA A 244 -3.74 3.23 -12.49
C ALA A 244 -4.36 2.12 -11.64
N SER A 245 -3.89 1.93 -10.40
CA SER A 245 -4.52 0.99 -9.47
C SER A 245 -5.94 1.40 -9.05
N GLU A 246 -6.24 2.70 -9.00
CA GLU A 246 -7.56 3.22 -8.59
C GLU A 246 -7.96 4.46 -9.39
N THR A 247 -9.26 4.72 -9.49
CA THR A 247 -9.81 5.90 -10.19
C THR A 247 -9.42 7.22 -9.53
N CYS A 248 -9.15 7.21 -8.23
CA CYS A 248 -8.79 8.41 -7.48
C CYS A 248 -7.46 9.05 -7.96
N ALA A 249 -6.63 8.26 -8.66
CA ALA A 249 -5.43 8.73 -9.35
C ALA A 249 -5.73 9.38 -10.71
N LEU A 250 -6.88 9.07 -11.32
CA LEU A 250 -7.39 9.75 -12.50
C LEU A 250 -8.02 11.10 -12.11
N ASP A 251 -8.80 11.10 -11.03
CA ASP A 251 -9.56 12.28 -10.58
C ASP A 251 -8.64 13.46 -10.26
N ILE A 252 -7.50 13.23 -9.60
CA ILE A 252 -6.55 14.29 -9.20
C ILE A 252 -5.95 15.05 -10.39
N ILE A 253 -5.83 14.39 -11.55
CA ILE A 253 -5.28 14.99 -12.78
C ILE A 253 -6.37 15.35 -13.79
N GLY A 254 -7.65 15.22 -13.42
CA GLY A 254 -8.78 15.51 -14.30
C GLY A 254 -8.95 14.51 -15.46
N ALA A 255 -8.36 13.31 -15.35
CA ALA A 255 -8.51 12.27 -16.36
C ALA A 255 -9.90 11.62 -16.25
N ARG A 256 -10.49 11.29 -17.40
CA ARG A 256 -11.76 10.58 -17.48
C ARG A 256 -11.54 9.10 -17.22
N PHE A 257 -12.32 8.51 -16.31
CA PHE A 257 -12.41 7.05 -16.18
C PHE A 257 -13.02 6.43 -17.45
N VAL A 258 -12.36 5.42 -18.01
CA VAL A 258 -12.84 4.69 -19.19
C VAL A 258 -13.51 3.39 -18.78
N ARG A 259 -12.79 2.52 -18.05
CA ARG A 259 -13.27 1.24 -17.51
C ARG A 259 -12.22 0.57 -16.62
N ASP A 260 -12.63 -0.44 -15.87
CA ASP A 260 -11.71 -1.41 -15.28
C ASP A 260 -11.00 -2.24 -16.38
N VAL A 261 -9.74 -2.60 -16.12
CA VAL A 261 -9.04 -3.64 -16.89
C VAL A 261 -9.56 -5.00 -16.42
N GLU A 262 -10.00 -5.82 -17.37
CA GLU A 262 -10.66 -7.09 -17.07
C GLU A 262 -9.65 -8.14 -16.52
N PRO A 263 -10.12 -9.11 -15.73
CA PRO A 263 -9.31 -10.28 -15.33
C PRO A 263 -8.71 -10.99 -16.55
N GLY A 264 -7.39 -11.19 -16.55
CA GLY A 264 -6.66 -11.80 -17.66
C GLY A 264 -6.52 -10.92 -18.91
N GLU A 265 -6.86 -9.63 -18.82
CA GLU A 265 -6.66 -8.69 -19.91
C GLU A 265 -5.26 -8.10 -19.92
N MET A 266 -4.72 -7.98 -21.14
CA MET A 266 -3.55 -7.19 -21.48
C MET A 266 -3.95 -6.01 -22.38
N VAL A 267 -3.84 -4.79 -21.86
CA VAL A 267 -4.05 -3.54 -22.58
C VAL A 267 -2.71 -3.05 -23.13
N ILE A 268 -2.62 -2.86 -24.43
CA ILE A 268 -1.41 -2.44 -25.14
C ILE A 268 -1.64 -1.05 -25.72
N VAL A 269 -0.91 -0.07 -25.23
CA VAL A 269 -1.00 1.33 -25.65
C VAL A 269 0.19 1.67 -26.56
N THR A 270 -0.11 2.24 -27.72
CA THR A 270 0.85 2.67 -28.74
C THR A 270 0.45 4.03 -29.32
N PRO A 271 1.30 4.70 -30.12
CA PRO A 271 0.89 5.92 -30.82
C PRO A 271 -0.27 5.70 -31.81
N GLN A 272 -0.54 4.45 -32.21
CA GLN A 272 -1.65 4.10 -33.09
C GLN A 272 -2.98 3.90 -32.34
N GLY A 273 -2.94 3.87 -31.00
CA GLY A 273 -4.10 3.65 -30.15
C GLY A 273 -3.91 2.50 -29.16
N ILE A 274 -5.05 2.04 -28.61
CA ILE A 274 -5.15 1.03 -27.57
C ILE A 274 -5.65 -0.29 -28.17
N GLU A 275 -4.95 -1.39 -27.90
CA GLU A 275 -5.35 -2.75 -28.25
C GLU A 275 -5.59 -3.55 -26.97
N SER A 276 -6.67 -4.33 -26.90
CA SER A 276 -6.95 -5.25 -25.79
C SER A 276 -6.77 -6.69 -26.25
N ARG A 277 -6.04 -7.49 -25.46
CA ARG A 277 -5.88 -8.93 -25.66
C ARG A 277 -6.25 -9.68 -24.38
N ARG A 278 -6.76 -10.91 -24.54
CA ARG A 278 -7.01 -11.86 -23.43
C ARG A 278 -6.20 -13.12 -23.68
N PRO A 279 -4.87 -13.09 -23.46
CA PRO A 279 -3.97 -14.16 -23.89
C PRO A 279 -3.94 -15.35 -22.90
N PHE A 280 -4.54 -15.21 -21.72
CA PHE A 280 -4.52 -16.21 -20.67
C PHE A 280 -5.80 -17.05 -20.66
N GLN A 281 -5.76 -18.20 -19.98
CA GLN A 281 -6.95 -19.01 -19.73
C GLN A 281 -7.97 -18.19 -18.92
N ALA A 282 -9.21 -18.14 -19.41
CA ALA A 282 -10.29 -17.48 -18.69
C ALA A 282 -10.62 -18.25 -17.39
N LEU A 283 -10.54 -17.56 -16.26
CA LEU A 283 -10.91 -18.07 -14.93
C LEU A 283 -12.08 -17.26 -14.38
N LYS A 284 -12.78 -17.83 -13.38
CA LYS A 284 -13.78 -17.07 -12.63
C LYS A 284 -13.05 -16.03 -11.76
N PRO A 285 -13.45 -14.75 -11.82
CA PRO A 285 -12.78 -13.70 -11.05
C PRO A 285 -12.81 -13.96 -9.54
N ARG A 286 -11.78 -13.50 -8.85
CA ARG A 286 -11.58 -13.58 -7.39
C ARG A 286 -10.99 -12.25 -6.88
N PHE A 287 -11.65 -11.13 -7.22
CA PHE A 287 -11.21 -9.80 -6.79
C PHE A 287 -11.01 -9.75 -5.26
N CYS A 288 -9.98 -9.03 -4.79
CA CYS A 288 -9.71 -8.94 -3.36
C CYS A 288 -10.84 -8.19 -2.64
N ILE A 289 -11.61 -8.89 -1.79
CA ILE A 289 -12.72 -8.26 -1.07
C ILE A 289 -12.23 -7.21 -0.06
N PHE A 290 -10.97 -7.30 0.37
CA PHE A 290 -10.35 -6.38 1.32
C PHE A 290 -10.09 -4.98 0.74
N GLU A 291 -10.08 -4.84 -0.60
CA GLU A 291 -10.10 -3.53 -1.26
C GLU A 291 -11.32 -2.72 -0.85
N TYR A 292 -12.48 -3.38 -0.79
CA TYR A 292 -13.72 -2.76 -0.32
C TYR A 292 -13.75 -2.53 1.18
N VAL A 293 -13.20 -3.45 1.98
CA VAL A 293 -13.19 -3.33 3.45
C VAL A 293 -12.30 -2.17 3.90
N TYR A 294 -11.09 -2.04 3.33
CA TYR A 294 -10.07 -1.17 3.93
C TYR A 294 -9.12 -0.47 2.95
N PHE A 295 -8.57 -1.17 1.94
CA PHE A 295 -7.41 -0.63 1.20
C PHE A 295 -7.72 0.49 0.23
N ALA A 296 -8.74 0.32 -0.61
CA ALA A 296 -9.05 1.32 -1.61
C ALA A 296 -9.49 2.64 -0.95
N ARG A 297 -9.21 3.76 -1.60
CA ARG A 297 -9.64 5.07 -1.11
C ARG A 297 -11.17 5.15 -1.24
N PRO A 298 -11.90 5.72 -0.26
CA PRO A 298 -13.37 5.72 -0.30
C PRO A 298 -13.97 6.40 -1.54
N ASP A 299 -13.28 7.39 -2.11
CA ASP A 299 -13.66 8.10 -3.34
C ASP A 299 -13.34 7.34 -4.63
N SER A 300 -12.73 6.15 -4.54
CA SER A 300 -12.48 5.31 -5.70
C SER A 300 -13.69 4.49 -6.14
N VAL A 301 -13.74 4.20 -7.43
CA VAL A 301 -14.51 3.10 -8.02
C VAL A 301 -13.53 2.02 -8.41
N VAL A 302 -13.72 0.80 -7.89
CA VAL A 302 -12.91 -0.36 -8.26
C VAL A 302 -13.84 -1.50 -8.62
N ASP A 303 -13.52 -2.22 -9.69
CA ASP A 303 -14.27 -3.39 -10.15
C ASP A 303 -15.79 -3.10 -10.28
N GLY A 304 -16.10 -1.92 -10.87
CA GLY A 304 -17.46 -1.43 -11.09
C GLY A 304 -18.21 -0.92 -9.85
N ARG A 305 -17.58 -0.79 -8.66
CA ARG A 305 -18.27 -0.40 -7.43
C ARG A 305 -17.57 0.76 -6.70
N GLY A 306 -18.36 1.74 -6.28
CA GLY A 306 -17.88 2.83 -5.41
C GLY A 306 -17.57 2.34 -4.00
N VAL A 307 -16.34 2.57 -3.54
CA VAL A 307 -15.81 2.03 -2.28
C VAL A 307 -16.57 2.56 -1.07
N TYR A 308 -16.82 3.87 -1.01
CA TYR A 308 -17.57 4.51 0.08
C TYR A 308 -18.96 3.87 0.28
N GLU A 309 -19.71 3.70 -0.80
CA GLU A 309 -21.05 3.12 -0.76
C GLU A 309 -21.04 1.65 -0.36
N VAL A 310 -20.03 0.88 -0.78
CA VAL A 310 -19.84 -0.49 -0.31
C VAL A 310 -19.61 -0.50 1.21
N ARG A 311 -18.71 0.35 1.73
CA ARG A 311 -18.43 0.40 3.18
C ARG A 311 -19.64 0.83 4.00
N LYS A 312 -20.45 1.76 3.51
CA LYS A 312 -21.74 2.09 4.14
C LYS A 312 -22.66 0.87 4.19
N ARG A 313 -22.77 0.09 3.11
CA ARG A 313 -23.57 -1.15 3.10
C ARG A 313 -23.01 -2.21 4.05
N ILE A 314 -21.70 -2.34 4.17
CA ILE A 314 -21.04 -3.21 5.16
C ILE A 314 -21.50 -2.83 6.57
N GLY A 315 -21.46 -1.54 6.91
CA GLY A 315 -21.99 -1.02 8.17
C GLY A 315 -23.47 -1.34 8.40
N ALA A 316 -24.30 -1.19 7.37
CA ALA A 316 -25.72 -1.49 7.46
C ALA A 316 -26.01 -2.98 7.67
N GLU A 317 -25.28 -3.89 7.01
CA GLU A 317 -25.35 -5.33 7.27
C GLU A 317 -24.89 -5.66 8.69
N LEU A 318 -23.82 -5.02 9.17
CA LEU A 318 -23.33 -5.22 10.53
C LEU A 318 -24.36 -4.79 11.58
N ALA A 319 -25.10 -3.71 11.35
CA ALA A 319 -26.19 -3.29 12.23
C ALA A 319 -27.35 -4.30 12.26
N ARG A 320 -27.66 -4.94 11.13
CA ARG A 320 -28.70 -5.98 11.04
C ARG A 320 -28.32 -7.24 11.81
N GLU A 321 -27.06 -7.65 11.73
CA GLU A 321 -26.57 -8.89 12.35
C GLU A 321 -26.20 -8.72 13.83
N ALA A 322 -25.72 -7.54 14.22
CA ALA A 322 -25.02 -7.36 15.48
C ALA A 322 -25.39 -6.04 16.18
N MET A 323 -26.67 -5.71 16.28
CA MET A 323 -27.12 -4.53 17.03
C MET A 323 -26.73 -4.61 18.52
N ALA A 324 -26.49 -3.46 19.15
CA ALA A 324 -26.39 -3.32 20.60
C ALA A 324 -27.26 -2.15 21.08
N PRO A 325 -27.83 -2.22 22.30
CA PRO A 325 -28.54 -1.10 22.90
C PRO A 325 -27.53 -0.02 23.32
N ALA A 326 -27.36 0.99 22.48
CA ALA A 326 -26.37 2.05 22.69
C ALA A 326 -26.95 3.44 22.42
N ASP A 327 -26.27 4.47 22.92
CA ASP A 327 -26.68 5.86 22.82
C ASP A 327 -25.97 6.59 21.67
N LEU A 328 -24.82 6.05 21.23
CA LEU A 328 -23.96 6.69 20.24
C LEU A 328 -23.15 5.68 19.42
N VAL A 329 -23.03 5.92 18.11
CA VAL A 329 -22.09 5.24 17.22
C VAL A 329 -20.87 6.13 16.99
N VAL A 330 -19.68 5.58 17.22
CA VAL A 330 -18.41 6.28 17.07
C VAL A 330 -17.49 5.47 16.13
N PRO A 331 -16.89 6.09 15.11
CA PRO A 331 -15.93 5.40 14.25
C PRO A 331 -14.55 5.34 14.91
N VAL A 332 -13.76 4.33 14.54
CA VAL A 332 -12.31 4.41 14.58
C VAL A 332 -11.84 5.11 13.30
N PRO A 333 -11.34 6.36 13.38
CA PRO A 333 -10.97 7.11 12.18
C PRO A 333 -9.57 6.70 11.66
N ASP A 334 -9.33 6.77 10.35
CA ASP A 334 -10.29 7.22 9.31
C ASP A 334 -11.08 6.08 8.67
N SER A 335 -10.52 4.86 8.66
CA SER A 335 -10.99 3.72 7.88
C SER A 335 -12.37 3.20 8.28
N GLY A 336 -12.70 3.19 9.58
CA GLY A 336 -14.00 2.73 10.08
C GLY A 336 -15.16 3.71 9.82
N THR A 337 -14.87 4.93 9.37
CA THR A 337 -15.87 6.02 9.28
C THR A 337 -17.06 5.70 8.38
N PRO A 338 -16.90 5.25 7.12
CA PRO A 338 -18.05 4.98 6.27
C PRO A 338 -18.92 3.83 6.79
N ALA A 339 -18.30 2.79 7.37
CA ALA A 339 -19.02 1.69 7.99
C ALA A 339 -19.79 2.13 9.24
N ALA A 340 -19.21 3.00 10.07
CA ALA A 340 -19.89 3.58 11.22
C ALA A 340 -21.12 4.42 10.82
N ILE A 341 -21.01 5.23 9.77
CA ILE A 341 -22.14 5.99 9.20
C ILE A 341 -23.25 5.02 8.76
N GLY A 342 -22.91 3.99 7.98
CA GLY A 342 -23.87 2.98 7.52
C GLY A 342 -24.53 2.20 8.66
N PHE A 343 -23.76 1.87 9.70
CA PHE A 343 -24.27 1.21 10.90
C PHE A 343 -25.27 2.11 11.64
N ALA A 344 -24.91 3.38 11.87
CA ALA A 344 -25.74 4.35 12.57
C ALA A 344 -27.09 4.59 11.85
N GLU A 345 -27.04 4.79 10.53
CA GLU A 345 -28.23 4.97 9.69
C GLU A 345 -29.16 3.75 9.75
N ALA A 346 -28.61 2.53 9.68
CA ALA A 346 -29.39 1.31 9.73
C ALA A 346 -29.93 0.97 11.13
N ALA A 347 -29.18 1.32 12.19
CA ALA A 347 -29.57 1.08 13.57
C ALA A 347 -30.50 2.16 14.14
N GLY A 348 -30.56 3.34 13.52
CA GLY A 348 -31.29 4.50 14.06
C GLY A 348 -30.63 5.09 15.31
N ILE A 349 -29.32 4.92 15.46
CA ILE A 349 -28.53 5.44 16.59
C ILE A 349 -27.73 6.66 16.11
N PRO A 350 -27.65 7.76 16.87
CA PRO A 350 -26.85 8.93 16.47
C PRO A 350 -25.39 8.58 16.21
N PHE A 351 -24.83 9.13 15.14
CA PHE A 351 -23.40 9.08 14.82
C PHE A 351 -22.72 10.37 15.29
N ASP A 352 -21.55 10.25 15.93
CA ASP A 352 -20.72 11.41 16.27
C ASP A 352 -19.22 11.04 16.35
N LEU A 353 -18.37 12.05 16.28
CA LEU A 353 -16.92 11.90 16.33
C LEU A 353 -16.41 11.89 17.78
N GLY A 354 -16.65 10.76 18.46
CA GLY A 354 -16.09 10.49 19.78
C GLY A 354 -14.56 10.31 19.78
N ILE A 355 -13.96 10.00 18.63
CA ILE A 355 -12.51 9.90 18.44
C ILE A 355 -12.10 10.82 17.29
N ILE A 356 -11.04 11.60 17.51
CA ILE A 356 -10.44 12.50 16.52
C ILE A 356 -9.05 11.99 16.17
N ARG A 357 -8.78 11.79 14.87
CA ARG A 357 -7.43 11.50 14.37
C ARG A 357 -6.58 12.77 14.41
N ASN A 358 -5.35 12.66 14.91
CA ASN A 358 -4.37 13.73 14.82
C ASN A 358 -3.68 13.68 13.44
N HIS A 359 -3.90 14.71 12.62
CA HIS A 359 -3.33 14.80 11.27
C HIS A 359 -1.85 15.21 11.24
N TYR A 360 -1.27 15.61 12.36
CA TYR A 360 0.10 16.11 12.44
C TYR A 360 1.10 15.07 12.96
N VAL A 361 0.69 13.80 13.01
CA VAL A 361 1.59 12.71 13.38
C VAL A 361 2.44 12.31 12.18
N GLY A 362 3.61 12.92 12.06
CA GLY A 362 4.64 12.57 11.07
C GLY A 362 5.54 11.42 11.52
N ARG A 363 6.44 10.99 10.61
CA ARG A 363 7.45 9.94 10.89
C ARG A 363 8.45 10.34 11.96
N THR A 364 8.77 11.62 12.09
CA THR A 364 9.77 12.13 13.03
C THR A 364 9.12 12.60 14.33
N PHE A 365 8.71 11.66 15.18
CA PHE A 365 8.63 11.95 16.61
C PHE A 365 9.95 11.52 17.26
N ILE A 366 10.57 12.43 18.02
CA ILE A 366 11.77 12.18 18.83
C ILE A 366 11.53 10.90 19.62
N GLU A 367 12.40 9.90 19.49
CA GLU A 367 12.30 8.62 20.19
C GLU A 367 12.13 8.87 21.69
N PRO A 368 10.94 8.60 22.22
CA PRO A 368 10.73 8.71 23.65
C PRO A 368 11.31 7.45 24.33
N SER A 369 11.75 7.56 25.58
CA SER A 369 12.13 6.39 26.39
C SER A 369 11.05 5.30 26.38
N ASP A 370 11.40 4.04 26.69
CA ASP A 370 10.47 2.90 26.71
C ASP A 370 9.14 3.18 27.44
N ALA A 371 9.16 4.05 28.46
CA ALA A 371 7.99 4.50 29.21
C ALA A 371 6.95 5.25 28.35
N ILE A 372 7.37 5.96 27.30
CA ILE A 372 6.51 6.77 26.44
C ILE A 372 6.11 6.01 25.15
N ARG A 373 6.78 4.90 24.81
CA ARG A 373 6.41 4.03 23.66
C ARG A 373 4.97 3.51 23.77
N HIS A 374 4.44 3.40 24.98
CA HIS A 374 3.04 3.05 25.27
C HIS A 374 2.01 4.16 24.92
N MET A 375 2.44 5.40 24.61
CA MET A 375 1.56 6.51 24.23
C MET A 375 1.23 6.58 22.73
N GLY A 376 1.70 5.63 21.90
CA GLY A 376 1.55 5.70 20.44
C GLY A 376 0.12 5.93 19.93
N VAL A 377 -0.90 5.33 20.55
CA VAL A 377 -2.31 5.56 20.16
C VAL A 377 -2.80 6.95 20.60
N LYS A 378 -2.36 7.48 21.75
CA LYS A 378 -2.68 8.85 22.20
C LYS A 378 -2.03 9.92 21.31
N LEU A 379 -0.93 9.60 20.63
CA LEU A 379 -0.34 10.48 19.63
C LEU A 379 -1.22 10.55 18.37
N LYS A 380 -1.72 9.38 17.90
CA LYS A 380 -2.53 9.24 16.68
C LYS A 380 -4.00 9.62 16.86
N HIS A 381 -4.58 9.39 18.02
CA HIS A 381 -6.02 9.52 18.28
C HIS A 381 -6.27 10.20 19.64
N ASN A 382 -7.32 11.01 19.69
CA ASN A 382 -7.78 11.68 20.91
C ASN A 382 -9.28 11.44 21.09
N ALA A 383 -9.71 11.12 22.31
CA ALA A 383 -11.12 10.95 22.64
C ALA A 383 -11.76 12.29 23.01
N ASN A 384 -12.99 12.50 22.55
CA ASN A 384 -13.81 13.65 22.88
C ASN A 384 -14.69 13.33 24.11
N ARG A 385 -14.21 13.71 25.30
CA ARG A 385 -14.85 13.39 26.58
C ARG A 385 -16.30 13.86 26.65
N ASP A 386 -16.57 15.09 26.24
CA ASP A 386 -17.91 15.71 26.32
C ASP A 386 -18.95 14.94 25.51
N ILE A 387 -18.51 14.22 24.47
CA ILE A 387 -19.38 13.38 23.63
C ILE A 387 -19.57 11.99 24.26
N LEU A 388 -18.56 11.46 24.95
CA LEU A 388 -18.50 10.06 25.39
C LEU A 388 -18.97 9.83 26.84
N GLU A 389 -18.83 10.82 27.72
CA GLU A 389 -19.05 10.65 29.15
C GLU A 389 -20.47 10.17 29.48
N GLY A 390 -20.56 9.05 30.20
CA GLY A 390 -21.80 8.41 30.63
C GLY A 390 -22.56 7.65 29.54
N LYS A 391 -22.10 7.66 28.28
CA LYS A 391 -22.82 7.01 27.16
C LYS A 391 -22.41 5.55 26.96
N ARG A 392 -23.35 4.76 26.45
CA ARG A 392 -23.09 3.43 25.87
C ARG A 392 -22.73 3.61 24.40
N VAL A 393 -21.54 3.18 24.01
CA VAL A 393 -20.94 3.50 22.72
C VAL A 393 -20.84 2.24 21.86
N VAL A 394 -21.34 2.29 20.63
CA VAL A 394 -20.94 1.35 19.58
C VAL A 394 -19.70 1.91 18.90
N LEU A 395 -18.57 1.25 19.10
CA LEU A 395 -17.30 1.58 18.46
C LEU A 395 -17.13 0.72 17.20
N VAL A 396 -17.12 1.36 16.03
CA VAL A 396 -17.03 0.67 14.73
C VAL A 396 -15.63 0.81 14.15
N ASP A 397 -15.01 -0.31 13.82
CA ASP A 397 -13.70 -0.39 13.16
C ASP A 397 -13.79 -1.29 11.93
N ASP A 398 -12.85 -1.15 10.98
CA ASP A 398 -12.85 -1.93 9.73
C ASP A 398 -12.50 -3.41 9.96
N SER A 399 -11.48 -3.68 10.76
CA SER A 399 -10.88 -5.00 10.95
C SER A 399 -10.05 -5.05 12.24
N ILE A 400 -9.78 -6.27 12.73
CA ILE A 400 -8.85 -6.54 13.82
C ILE A 400 -7.81 -7.57 13.34
N VAL A 401 -6.52 -7.28 13.57
CA VAL A 401 -5.40 -8.14 13.17
C VAL A 401 -4.71 -8.77 14.39
N ARG A 402 -3.96 -7.99 15.18
CA ARG A 402 -3.32 -8.41 16.44
C ARG A 402 -4.08 -7.91 17.68
N GLY A 403 -5.01 -6.97 17.52
CA GLY A 403 -5.92 -6.46 18.55
C GLY A 403 -5.32 -5.49 19.57
N THR A 404 -4.01 -5.24 19.53
CA THR A 404 -3.34 -4.35 20.47
C THR A 404 -3.76 -2.89 20.30
N THR A 405 -4.05 -2.46 19.07
CA THR A 405 -4.58 -1.11 18.80
C THR A 405 -6.03 -1.02 19.25
N SER A 406 -6.84 -2.04 18.98
CA SER A 406 -8.23 -2.13 19.44
C SER A 406 -8.32 -1.99 20.97
N SER A 407 -7.52 -2.75 21.73
CA SER A 407 -7.49 -2.65 23.20
C SER A 407 -7.13 -1.24 23.69
N LYS A 408 -6.16 -0.58 23.03
CA LYS A 408 -5.74 0.79 23.40
C LYS A 408 -6.81 1.83 23.09
N ILE A 409 -7.51 1.70 21.95
CA ILE A 409 -8.62 2.58 21.58
C ILE A 409 -9.78 2.41 22.57
N VAL A 410 -10.15 1.17 22.89
CA VAL A 410 -11.21 0.89 23.87
C VAL A 410 -10.87 1.48 25.23
N GLN A 411 -9.63 1.32 25.70
CA GLN A 411 -9.18 1.95 26.94
C GLN A 411 -9.30 3.47 26.88
N MET A 412 -8.91 4.10 25.77
CA MET A 412 -9.05 5.56 25.59
C MET A 412 -10.52 6.02 25.67
N VAL A 413 -11.44 5.27 25.06
CA VAL A 413 -12.88 5.57 25.09
C VAL A 413 -13.45 5.41 26.51
N ARG A 414 -13.04 4.37 27.24
CA ARG A 414 -13.41 4.18 28.65
C ARG A 414 -12.83 5.25 29.57
N ASP A 415 -11.57 5.63 29.37
CA ASP A 415 -10.91 6.71 30.13
C ASP A 415 -11.60 8.06 29.91
N ALA A 416 -12.24 8.25 28.75
CA ALA A 416 -13.08 9.40 28.44
C ALA A 416 -14.50 9.32 29.04
N GLY A 417 -14.79 8.30 29.86
CA GLY A 417 -16.01 8.20 30.66
C GLY A 417 -17.15 7.42 30.02
N ALA A 418 -16.94 6.69 28.91
CA ALA A 418 -17.99 5.83 28.34
C ALA A 418 -18.44 4.76 29.35
N ALA A 419 -19.76 4.59 29.50
CA ALA A 419 -20.37 3.63 30.42
C ALA A 419 -20.23 2.19 29.91
N GLU A 420 -20.48 1.99 28.61
CA GLU A 420 -20.32 0.71 27.91
C GLU A 420 -19.63 0.96 26.56
N VAL A 421 -18.86 -0.01 26.08
CA VAL A 421 -18.18 0.00 24.79
C VAL A 421 -18.49 -1.33 24.07
N HIS A 422 -19.34 -1.26 23.05
CA HIS A 422 -19.66 -2.39 22.18
C HIS A 422 -18.88 -2.27 20.87
N MET A 423 -17.91 -3.13 20.64
CA MET A 423 -17.08 -3.09 19.44
C MET A 423 -17.72 -3.87 18.29
N ARG A 424 -17.78 -3.26 17.11
CA ARG A 424 -18.38 -3.81 15.90
C ARG A 424 -17.40 -3.72 14.74
N ILE A 425 -17.08 -4.86 14.15
CA ILE A 425 -16.03 -4.96 13.14
C ILE A 425 -16.66 -5.17 11.76
N ALA A 426 -16.35 -4.27 10.85
CA ALA A 426 -16.87 -4.20 9.49
C ALA A 426 -16.22 -5.24 8.53
N SER A 427 -15.79 -6.36 9.08
CA SER A 427 -15.26 -7.52 8.36
C SER A 427 -15.50 -8.79 9.18
N PRO A 428 -15.43 -9.97 8.55
CA PRO A 428 -15.21 -11.22 9.26
C PRO A 428 -13.85 -11.23 9.99
N PRO A 429 -13.64 -12.16 10.93
CA PRO A 429 -12.36 -12.30 11.62
C PRO A 429 -11.21 -12.65 10.65
N THR A 430 -10.15 -11.85 10.67
CA THR A 430 -8.94 -12.07 9.84
C THR A 430 -8.08 -13.19 10.46
N SER A 431 -8.38 -14.43 10.10
CA SER A 431 -7.79 -15.63 10.69
C SER A 431 -6.64 -16.22 9.87
N HIS A 432 -6.41 -15.73 8.65
CA HIS A 432 -5.40 -16.26 7.73
C HIS A 432 -4.56 -15.14 7.11
N SER A 433 -3.28 -15.45 6.83
CA SER A 433 -2.37 -14.53 6.15
C SER A 433 -2.77 -14.29 4.68
N CYS A 434 -2.45 -13.13 4.13
CA CYS A 434 -2.56 -12.88 2.70
C CYS A 434 -1.24 -13.22 1.98
N PHE A 435 -1.34 -13.68 0.73
CA PHE A 435 -0.22 -13.97 -0.17
C PHE A 435 -0.37 -13.28 -1.53
N TYR A 436 -1.18 -12.22 -1.59
CA TYR A 436 -1.65 -11.61 -2.83
C TYR A 436 -1.49 -10.09 -2.89
N GLY A 437 -0.50 -9.48 -2.23
CA GLY A 437 -0.31 -8.03 -2.28
C GLY A 437 -0.76 -7.29 -1.02
N VAL A 438 -0.86 -7.96 0.14
CA VAL A 438 -1.24 -7.33 1.41
C VAL A 438 -0.27 -7.77 2.50
N ASP A 439 0.27 -6.79 3.23
CA ASP A 439 1.12 -7.03 4.39
C ASP A 439 0.29 -7.54 5.57
N THR A 440 0.15 -8.86 5.65
CA THR A 440 -0.32 -9.52 6.86
C THR A 440 0.86 -10.14 7.62
N PRO A 441 0.83 -10.12 8.96
CA PRO A 441 1.76 -10.93 9.73
C PRO A 441 1.50 -12.42 9.48
N GLU A 442 2.37 -13.28 9.99
CA GLU A 442 2.14 -14.73 10.01
C GLU A 442 0.82 -15.07 10.70
N THR A 443 0.19 -16.16 10.26
CA THR A 443 -1.11 -16.62 10.77
C THR A 443 -1.10 -16.78 12.29
N SER A 444 0.00 -17.26 12.88
CA SER A 444 0.18 -17.43 14.33
C SER A 444 0.10 -16.12 15.13
N LYS A 445 0.33 -14.97 14.49
CA LYS A 445 0.29 -13.63 15.10
C LYS A 445 -1.07 -12.94 14.93
N LEU A 446 -1.98 -13.50 14.12
CA LEU A 446 -3.36 -13.03 13.99
C LEU A 446 -4.15 -13.49 15.22
N ILE A 447 -4.86 -12.59 15.91
CA ILE A 447 -5.63 -13.02 17.09
C ILE A 447 -6.77 -13.96 16.74
N ALA A 448 -7.42 -13.75 15.59
CA ALA A 448 -8.54 -14.57 15.15
C ALA A 448 -8.14 -15.98 14.67
N SER A 449 -6.85 -16.29 14.58
CA SER A 449 -6.37 -17.66 14.33
C SER A 449 -6.18 -18.47 15.61
N ARG A 450 -6.09 -17.78 16.76
CA ARG A 450 -5.72 -18.36 18.07
C ARG A 450 -6.76 -18.16 19.16
N MET A 451 -7.72 -17.26 18.96
CA MET A 451 -8.74 -16.89 19.93
C MET A 451 -10.14 -17.00 19.33
N SER A 452 -11.10 -17.48 20.11
CA SER A 452 -12.52 -17.35 19.81
C SER A 452 -12.97 -15.88 19.90
N VAL A 453 -14.18 -15.57 19.45
CA VAL A 453 -14.72 -14.19 19.55
C VAL A 453 -14.88 -13.77 21.01
N GLU A 454 -15.26 -14.69 21.88
CA GLU A 454 -15.39 -14.47 23.33
C GLU A 454 -14.02 -14.18 23.96
N GLU A 455 -12.98 -14.95 23.62
CA GLU A 455 -11.62 -14.70 24.10
C GLU A 455 -11.07 -13.35 23.60
N MET A 456 -11.42 -12.96 22.36
CA MET A 456 -11.08 -11.63 21.83
C MET A 456 -11.84 -10.51 22.56
N GLU A 457 -13.11 -10.72 22.92
CA GLU A 457 -13.92 -9.78 23.70
C GLU A 457 -13.25 -9.46 25.04
N ASP A 458 -12.82 -10.49 25.76
CA ASP A 458 -12.08 -10.40 27.02
C ASP A 458 -10.71 -9.73 26.85
N PHE A 459 -9.98 -10.10 25.81
CA PHE A 459 -8.65 -9.54 25.52
C PHE A 459 -8.70 -8.03 25.22
N ILE A 460 -9.72 -7.59 24.48
CA ILE A 460 -9.91 -6.20 24.08
C ILE A 460 -10.60 -5.39 25.19
N LYS A 461 -11.29 -6.05 26.13
CA LYS A 461 -11.99 -5.47 27.29
C LYS A 461 -13.20 -4.60 26.90
N VAL A 462 -13.97 -5.10 25.95
CA VAL A 462 -15.23 -4.48 25.51
C VAL A 462 -16.42 -5.18 26.17
N ASP A 463 -17.57 -4.51 26.24
CA ASP A 463 -18.80 -5.09 26.80
C ASP A 463 -19.46 -6.06 25.82
N SER A 464 -19.19 -5.92 24.53
CA SER A 464 -19.49 -6.95 23.53
C SER A 464 -18.63 -6.76 22.28
N LEU A 465 -18.22 -7.85 21.64
CA LEU A 465 -17.51 -7.86 20.37
C LEU A 465 -18.30 -8.65 19.33
N ARG A 466 -18.56 -8.05 18.17
CA ARG A 466 -19.16 -8.77 17.03
C ARG A 466 -18.49 -8.37 15.72
N PHE A 467 -18.31 -9.36 14.86
CA PHE A 467 -17.80 -9.23 13.50
C PHE A 467 -18.94 -9.37 12.51
N LEU A 468 -18.81 -8.74 11.35
CA LEU A 468 -19.70 -9.00 10.23
C LEU A 468 -19.54 -10.45 9.76
N SER A 469 -20.63 -11.16 9.49
CA SER A 469 -20.54 -12.50 8.92
C SER A 469 -19.97 -12.47 7.50
N ILE A 470 -19.41 -13.60 7.04
CA ILE A 470 -18.92 -13.69 5.66
C ILE A 470 -20.04 -13.44 4.65
N ASP A 471 -21.24 -13.98 4.90
CA ASP A 471 -22.39 -13.75 4.01
C ASP A 471 -22.89 -12.30 4.09
N GLY A 472 -22.80 -11.66 5.26
CA GLY A 472 -23.09 -10.23 5.43
C GLY A 472 -22.15 -9.36 4.60
N LEU A 473 -20.87 -9.70 4.57
CA LEU A 473 -19.90 -9.03 3.70
C LEU A 473 -20.26 -9.22 2.21
N TYR A 474 -20.62 -10.43 1.80
CA TYR A 474 -21.07 -10.71 0.42
C TYR A 474 -22.34 -9.93 0.05
N ARG A 475 -23.32 -9.84 0.94
CA ARG A 475 -24.52 -9.00 0.74
C ARG A 475 -24.20 -7.53 0.58
N ALA A 476 -23.24 -7.00 1.36
CA ALA A 476 -22.82 -5.62 1.26
C ALA A 476 -22.15 -5.30 -0.10
N VAL A 477 -21.47 -6.26 -0.71
CA VAL A 477 -20.94 -6.17 -2.08
C VAL A 477 -21.95 -6.61 -3.14
N GLY A 478 -23.23 -6.76 -2.80
CA GLY A 478 -24.31 -7.00 -3.78
C GLY A 478 -24.48 -8.44 -4.24
N GLU A 479 -23.87 -9.40 -3.55
CA GLU A 479 -24.09 -10.83 -3.76
C GLU A 479 -25.20 -11.35 -2.84
N ALA A 480 -25.88 -12.43 -3.19
CA ALA A 480 -26.89 -13.02 -2.29
C ALA A 480 -26.24 -13.69 -1.07
N ARG A 481 -25.13 -14.41 -1.29
CA ARG A 481 -24.31 -15.11 -0.29
C ARG A 481 -22.97 -15.52 -0.92
N ARG A 482 -22.05 -16.02 -0.09
CA ARG A 482 -20.82 -16.66 -0.58
C ARG A 482 -21.13 -18.02 -1.22
N ASP A 483 -20.58 -18.27 -2.40
CA ASP A 483 -20.49 -19.62 -2.96
C ASP A 483 -19.37 -20.39 -2.23
N PRO A 484 -19.66 -21.53 -1.58
CA PRO A 484 -18.66 -22.27 -0.81
C PRO A 484 -17.61 -22.95 -1.69
N ASP A 485 -17.96 -23.33 -2.92
CA ASP A 485 -17.12 -24.10 -3.83
C ASP A 485 -16.30 -23.17 -4.72
N ILE A 486 -16.94 -22.10 -5.23
CA ILE A 486 -16.30 -21.11 -6.09
C ILE A 486 -16.65 -19.70 -5.63
N PRO A 487 -16.05 -19.22 -4.52
CA PRO A 487 -16.32 -17.90 -3.97
C PRO A 487 -16.15 -16.81 -5.03
N GLN A 488 -17.05 -15.83 -5.06
CA GLN A 488 -17.03 -14.76 -6.06
C GLN A 488 -15.87 -13.77 -5.86
N TYR A 489 -15.31 -13.73 -4.65
CA TYR A 489 -14.19 -12.86 -4.28
C TYR A 489 -13.03 -13.67 -3.69
N CYS A 490 -11.84 -13.09 -3.65
CA CYS A 490 -10.78 -13.58 -2.78
C CYS A 490 -11.07 -13.12 -1.35
N ASP A 491 -11.45 -14.08 -0.51
CA ASP A 491 -11.72 -13.94 0.93
C ASP A 491 -10.82 -14.83 1.78
N ALA A 492 -9.68 -15.24 1.22
CA ALA A 492 -8.77 -16.20 1.83
C ALA A 492 -8.26 -15.76 3.21
N CYS A 493 -8.12 -14.46 3.45
CA CYS A 493 -7.77 -13.91 4.77
C CYS A 493 -8.79 -14.24 5.88
N PHE A 494 -10.04 -14.55 5.51
CA PHE A 494 -11.11 -14.92 6.44
C PHE A 494 -11.35 -16.43 6.46
N THR A 495 -11.22 -17.09 5.30
CA THR A 495 -11.71 -18.46 5.09
C THR A 495 -10.60 -19.51 4.90
N GLY A 496 -9.37 -19.09 4.59
CA GLY A 496 -8.29 -19.98 4.16
C GLY A 496 -8.45 -20.52 2.73
N ALA A 497 -9.51 -20.15 2.00
CA ALA A 497 -9.78 -20.64 0.64
C ALA A 497 -9.01 -19.84 -0.42
N TYR A 498 -7.70 -20.08 -0.51
CA TYR A 498 -6.81 -19.43 -1.49
C TYR A 498 -7.18 -19.81 -2.93
N PRO A 499 -7.35 -18.83 -3.85
CA PRO A 499 -7.70 -19.10 -5.25
C PRO A 499 -6.54 -19.61 -6.13
N THR A 500 -5.31 -19.61 -5.61
CA THR A 500 -4.13 -20.15 -6.30
C THR A 500 -3.38 -21.11 -5.38
N ARG A 501 -2.46 -21.90 -5.94
CA ARG A 501 -1.48 -22.60 -5.10
C ARG A 501 -0.53 -21.60 -4.46
N LEU A 502 -0.02 -21.98 -3.29
CA LEU A 502 0.95 -21.19 -2.54
C LEU A 502 2.30 -21.90 -2.61
N VAL A 503 2.85 -22.02 -3.83
CA VAL A 503 4.01 -22.88 -4.15
C VAL A 503 5.20 -22.64 -3.21
N ASP A 504 5.57 -21.37 -3.00
CA ASP A 504 6.69 -21.02 -2.12
C ASP A 504 6.38 -21.35 -0.65
N LEU A 505 5.12 -21.24 -0.22
CA LEU A 505 4.68 -21.59 1.14
C LEU A 505 4.71 -23.11 1.36
N GLU A 506 4.17 -23.87 0.41
CA GLU A 506 4.15 -25.33 0.40
C GLU A 506 5.58 -25.90 0.42
N ALA A 507 6.48 -25.31 -0.37
CA ALA A 507 7.90 -25.68 -0.39
C ALA A 507 8.64 -25.35 0.92
N ASN A 508 8.18 -24.34 1.67
CA ASN A 508 8.75 -23.92 2.95
C ASN A 508 8.02 -24.52 4.16
N GLY A 509 7.37 -25.69 4.00
CA GLY A 509 6.75 -26.42 5.11
C GLY A 509 5.53 -25.72 5.74
N GLY A 510 4.90 -24.79 5.03
CA GLY A 510 3.73 -24.05 5.52
C GLY A 510 4.08 -22.76 6.27
N GLU A 511 5.36 -22.39 6.38
CA GLU A 511 5.79 -21.13 6.98
C GLU A 511 5.95 -20.04 5.91
N LYS A 512 5.39 -18.85 6.16
CA LYS A 512 5.49 -17.71 5.24
C LYS A 512 6.99 -17.49 4.95
N PRO A 513 7.44 -17.61 3.69
CA PRO A 513 8.87 -17.51 3.41
C PRO A 513 9.39 -16.15 3.87
N GLU A 514 10.43 -16.15 4.72
CA GLU A 514 11.15 -14.92 5.01
C GLU A 514 11.61 -14.30 3.68
N ALA A 515 11.54 -12.97 3.56
CA ALA A 515 12.25 -12.28 2.51
C ALA A 515 13.69 -12.79 2.49
N LEU A 516 14.24 -13.13 1.32
CA LEU A 516 15.63 -13.58 1.20
C LEU A 516 16.53 -12.55 1.90
N LYS A 517 17.04 -12.88 3.09
CA LYS A 517 18.00 -12.04 3.80
C LYS A 517 19.23 -11.91 2.91
N SER A 518 19.69 -10.69 2.71
CA SER A 518 20.85 -10.35 1.88
C SER A 518 22.17 -10.91 2.43
N ASP A 519 22.16 -11.68 3.52
CA ASP A 519 23.34 -12.22 4.22
C ASP A 519 24.20 -13.19 3.39
N ARG A 520 23.85 -13.44 2.11
CA ARG A 520 24.72 -14.13 1.15
C ARG A 520 25.39 -13.21 0.12
N LEU A 521 25.17 -11.91 0.20
CA LEU A 521 25.80 -10.90 -0.67
C LEU A 521 26.80 -10.00 0.06
N THR A 522 27.33 -10.43 1.21
CA THR A 522 28.57 -9.87 1.74
C THR A 522 29.71 -10.39 0.86
N LEU A 523 29.98 -9.66 -0.23
CA LEU A 523 31.21 -9.81 -0.98
C LEU A 523 32.37 -9.82 0.03
N LEU A 524 33.18 -10.88 -0.05
CA LEU A 524 34.55 -10.89 0.42
C LEU A 524 35.27 -9.71 -0.24
N THR A 525 35.14 -8.50 0.31
CA THR A 525 36.08 -7.43 0.08
C THR A 525 37.32 -7.79 0.88
N GLY A 526 38.10 -8.71 0.31
CA GLY A 526 39.47 -8.91 0.72
C GLY A 526 40.23 -7.61 0.51
N THR A 527 40.67 -7.02 1.61
CA THR A 527 41.78 -6.06 1.60
C THR A 527 43.07 -6.84 1.86
N ALA A 528 43.91 -6.89 0.82
CA ALA A 528 45.34 -7.23 0.78
C ALA A 528 45.79 -8.59 1.36
#